data_AF-A0A3D1CJX4-F1
#
_entry.id   AF-A0A3D1CJX4-F1
#
_cell.length_a   1.000
_cell.length_b   1.000
_cell.length_c   1.000
_cell.angle_alpha   90.00
_cell.angle_beta   90.00
_cell.angle_gamma   90.00
#
_symmetry.space_group_name_H-M   'P 1'
#
loop_
_entity.id
_entity.type
_entity.pdbx_description
1 polymer ?
#
loop_
_entity_poly.entity_id
_entity_poly.type
_entity_poly.pdbx_seq_one_letter_code
_entity_poly.pdbx_strand_id
1 'polypeptide(L)'
;TIINTETALYRYSQTKSQFKPVEKPLTRLGFMASEADIDTLEKACDTGAAIGRGMNLARELGNLPGNICTPTYLAEQAIKLGQDLDNLV
;
A
#
# COMPACT_ATOMS: atom_id res chain seq x y z
N THR A 1 -3.85 -12.24 -6.73
CA THR A 1 -4.64 -12.31 -5.48
C THR A 1 -4.22 -11.28 -4.45
N ILE A 2 -2.95 -11.25 -4.01
CA ILE A 2 -2.48 -10.34 -2.94
C ILE A 2 -2.53 -8.88 -3.33
N ILE A 3 -2.08 -8.54 -4.54
CA ILE A 3 -2.22 -7.21 -5.12
C ILE A 3 -3.69 -6.76 -5.02
N ASN A 4 -4.62 -7.60 -5.48
CA ASN A 4 -6.04 -7.28 -5.46
C ASN A 4 -6.55 -7.05 -4.02
N THR A 5 -6.10 -7.85 -3.05
CA THR A 5 -6.44 -7.65 -1.63
C THR A 5 -5.96 -6.28 -1.12
N GLU A 6 -4.68 -5.94 -1.33
CA GLU A 6 -4.13 -4.62 -0.96
C GLU A 6 -4.94 -3.48 -1.59
N THR A 7 -5.26 -3.60 -2.88
CA THR A 7 -5.99 -2.54 -3.59
C THR A 7 -7.48 -2.47 -3.25
N ALA A 8 -8.11 -3.60 -2.89
CA ALA A 8 -9.52 -3.66 -2.54
C ALA A 8 -9.79 -3.14 -1.12
N LEU A 9 -8.81 -3.23 -0.23
CA LEU A 9 -8.90 -2.72 1.13
C LEU A 9 -8.62 -1.21 1.23
N TYR A 10 -8.00 -0.62 0.20
CA TYR A 10 -7.71 0.81 0.15
C TYR A 10 -8.99 1.65 0.23
N ARG A 11 -8.99 2.64 1.13
CA ARG A 11 -10.07 3.62 1.28
C ARG A 11 -9.49 4.99 1.58
N TYR A 12 -9.61 5.89 0.62
CA TYR A 12 -9.18 7.27 0.78
C TYR A 12 -10.06 8.00 1.80
N SER A 13 -9.42 8.63 2.79
CA SER A 13 -10.09 9.30 3.91
C SER A 13 -9.56 10.69 4.20
N GLN A 14 -8.39 11.05 3.66
CA GLN A 14 -7.60 12.21 4.10
C GLN A 14 -8.33 13.56 4.00
N THR A 15 -9.23 13.73 3.02
CA THR A 15 -10.02 14.96 2.86
C THR A 15 -11.53 14.75 3.08
N LYS A 16 -11.92 13.70 3.81
CA LYS A 16 -13.32 13.43 4.14
C LYS A 16 -13.61 13.85 5.58
N SER A 17 -14.58 14.75 5.77
CA SER A 17 -14.99 15.21 7.10
C SER A 17 -15.65 14.12 7.96
N GLN A 18 -16.19 13.10 7.31
CA GLN A 18 -16.74 11.92 7.98
C GLN A 18 -16.13 10.67 7.33
N PHE A 19 -15.43 9.88 8.14
CA PHE A 19 -14.88 8.59 7.74
C PHE A 19 -15.43 7.52 8.66
N LYS A 20 -16.24 6.60 8.12
CA LYS A 20 -16.77 5.46 8.89
C LYS A 20 -15.74 4.32 8.84
N PRO A 21 -15.15 3.94 9.98
CA PRO A 21 -14.24 2.80 10.03
C PRO A 21 -14.98 1.49 9.72
N VAL A 22 -14.25 0.50 9.19
CA VAL A 22 -14.79 -0.83 8.95
C VAL A 22 -14.92 -1.55 10.28
N GLU A 23 -16.12 -1.99 10.64
CA GLU A 23 -16.40 -2.62 11.94
C GLU A 23 -15.69 -3.98 12.12
N LYS A 24 -15.40 -4.69 11.02
CA LYS A 24 -14.69 -6.00 11.02
C LYS A 24 -13.69 -6.07 9.86
N PRO A 25 -12.50 -5.45 10.00
CA PRO A 25 -11.51 -5.44 8.92
C PRO A 25 -10.87 -6.83 8.74
N LEU A 26 -10.44 -7.13 7.51
CA LEU A 26 -9.58 -8.28 7.26
C LEU A 26 -8.19 -7.98 7.85
N THR A 27 -7.76 -8.77 8.84
CA THR A 27 -6.49 -8.55 9.54
C THR A 27 -5.38 -9.50 9.11
N ARG A 28 -5.73 -10.69 8.61
CA ARG A 28 -4.79 -11.71 8.12
C ARG A 28 -5.37 -12.46 6.94
N LEU A 29 -4.51 -12.79 5.98
CA LEU A 29 -4.79 -13.65 4.84
C LEU A 29 -3.71 -14.71 4.78
N GLY A 30 -4.10 -15.98 4.81
CA GLY A 30 -3.20 -17.12 4.72
C GLY A 30 -3.33 -17.83 3.38
N PHE A 31 -2.21 -18.34 2.88
CA PHE A 31 -2.15 -19.18 1.69
C PHE A 31 -1.62 -20.56 2.09
N MET A 32 -2.13 -21.61 1.45
CA MET A 32 -1.68 -22.98 1.65
C MET A 32 -0.90 -23.42 0.40
N ALA A 33 0.24 -24.06 0.62
CA ALA A 33 1.11 -24.60 -0.42
C ALA A 33 1.68 -25.95 0.01
N SER A 34 2.17 -26.71 -0.97
CA SER A 34 3.02 -27.86 -0.69
C SER A 34 4.38 -27.40 -0.16
N GLU A 35 5.08 -28.26 0.58
CA GLU A 35 6.39 -27.91 1.16
C GLU A 35 7.40 -27.45 0.11
N ALA A 36 7.35 -28.04 -1.09
CA ALA A 36 8.21 -27.67 -2.21
C ALA A 36 7.96 -26.24 -2.77
N ASP A 37 6.77 -25.67 -2.51
CA ASP A 37 6.35 -24.39 -3.07
C ASP A 37 6.40 -23.23 -2.06
N ILE A 38 6.69 -23.50 -0.78
CA ILE A 38 6.62 -22.49 0.31
C ILE A 38 7.50 -21.27 -0.02
N ASP A 39 8.78 -21.48 -0.35
CA ASP A 39 9.70 -20.38 -0.65
C ASP A 39 9.25 -19.54 -1.84
N THR A 40 8.66 -20.19 -2.85
CA THR A 40 8.15 -19.51 -4.04
C THR A 40 6.90 -18.69 -3.69
N LEU A 41 6.03 -19.26 -2.87
CA LEU A 41 4.82 -18.60 -2.39
C LEU A 41 5.15 -17.39 -1.51
N GLU A 42 6.11 -17.50 -0.58
CA GLU A 42 6.54 -16.39 0.27
C GLU A 42 7.06 -15.22 -0.57
N LYS A 43 7.95 -15.47 -1.54
CA LYS A 43 8.45 -14.43 -2.45
C LYS A 43 7.34 -13.80 -3.28
N ALA A 44 6.40 -14.60 -3.76
CA ALA A 44 5.23 -14.09 -4.49
C ALA A 44 4.33 -13.23 -3.59
N CYS A 45 4.21 -13.60 -2.31
CA CYS A 45 3.49 -12.82 -1.31
C CYS A 45 4.14 -11.46 -1.07
N ASP A 46 5.44 -11.44 -0.81
CA ASP A 46 6.20 -10.22 -0.55
C ASP A 46 6.16 -9.28 -1.75
N THR A 47 6.38 -9.83 -2.95
CA THR A 47 6.34 -9.07 -4.21
C THR A 47 4.94 -8.50 -4.45
N GLY A 48 3.90 -9.33 -4.31
CA GLY A 48 2.52 -8.89 -4.51
C GLY A 48 2.08 -7.81 -3.53
N ALA A 49 2.50 -7.93 -2.27
CA ALA A 49 2.21 -6.95 -1.24
C ALA A 49 2.97 -5.63 -1.48
N ALA A 50 4.24 -5.68 -1.89
CA ALA A 50 5.02 -4.50 -2.26
C ALA A 50 4.37 -3.74 -3.44
N ILE A 51 3.96 -4.45 -4.49
CA ILE A 51 3.24 -3.86 -5.64
C ILE A 51 1.94 -3.21 -5.17
N GLY A 52 1.12 -3.94 -4.40
CA GLY A 52 -0.17 -3.43 -3.91
C GLY A 52 -0.03 -2.17 -3.06
N ARG A 53 0.94 -2.14 -2.14
CA ARG A 53 1.26 -0.96 -1.33
C ARG A 53 1.73 0.22 -2.19
N GLY A 54 2.61 -0.02 -3.16
CA GLY A 54 3.04 1.02 -4.10
C GLY A 54 1.89 1.61 -4.91
N MET A 55 0.97 0.76 -5.40
CA MET A 55 -0.25 1.22 -6.07
C MET A 55 -1.12 2.07 -5.16
N ASN A 56 -1.27 1.70 -3.89
CA ASN A 56 -2.06 2.46 -2.92
C ASN A 56 -1.41 3.81 -2.59
N LEU A 57 -0.08 3.88 -2.45
CA LEU A 57 0.64 5.14 -2.31
C LEU A 57 0.38 6.07 -3.50
N ALA A 58 0.49 5.55 -4.73
CA ALA A 58 0.18 6.34 -5.93
C ALA A 58 -1.27 6.83 -5.96
N ARG A 59 -2.23 5.99 -5.54
CA ARG A 59 -3.64 6.40 -5.39
C ARG A 59 -3.83 7.47 -4.32
N GLU A 60 -3.13 7.39 -3.19
CA GLU A 60 -3.24 8.38 -2.11
C GLU A 60 -2.79 9.75 -2.62
N LEU A 61 -1.61 9.82 -3.26
CA LEU A 61 -1.08 11.05 -3.83
C LEU A 61 -1.97 11.62 -4.95
N GLY A 62 -2.53 10.74 -5.80
CA GLY A 62 -3.43 11.15 -6.87
C GLY A 62 -4.81 11.60 -6.41
N ASN A 63 -5.30 11.10 -5.26
CA ASN A 63 -6.59 11.48 -4.71
C ASN A 63 -6.56 12.81 -3.94
N LEU A 64 -5.37 13.24 -3.50
CA LEU A 64 -5.19 14.53 -2.86
C LEU A 64 -5.51 15.68 -3.84
N PRO A 65 -6.29 16.69 -3.41
CA PRO A 65 -6.56 17.84 -4.26
C PRO A 65 -5.28 18.68 -4.48
N GLY A 66 -5.23 19.42 -5.59
CA GLY A 66 -4.02 20.15 -6.00
C GLY A 66 -3.55 21.25 -5.05
N ASN A 67 -4.40 21.71 -4.12
CA ASN A 67 -4.00 22.63 -3.05
C ASN A 67 -3.22 21.92 -1.92
N ILE A 68 -3.21 20.58 -1.88
CA ILE A 68 -2.42 19.75 -0.96
C ILE A 68 -1.27 19.09 -1.72
N CYS A 69 -1.58 18.36 -2.81
CA CYS A 69 -0.61 17.66 -3.64
C CYS A 69 0.15 18.62 -4.56
N THR A 70 1.00 19.45 -3.96
CA THR A 70 1.86 20.42 -4.64
C THR A 70 3.20 19.78 -5.03
N PRO A 71 3.99 20.41 -5.93
CA PRO A 71 5.34 19.93 -6.23
C PRO A 71 6.23 19.76 -4.99
N THR A 72 6.15 20.70 -4.03
CA THR A 72 6.88 20.60 -2.75
C THR A 72 6.42 19.40 -1.93
N TYR A 73 5.11 19.17 -1.83
CA TYR A 73 4.57 18.00 -1.14
C TYR A 73 5.08 16.70 -1.76
N LEU A 74 5.10 16.58 -3.09
CA LEU A 74 5.64 15.40 -3.78
C LEU A 74 7.14 15.19 -3.49
N ALA A 75 7.92 16.27 -3.44
CA ALA A 75 9.34 16.18 -3.08
C ALA A 75 9.53 15.69 -1.64
N GLU A 76 8.73 16.18 -0.69
CA GLU A 76 8.73 15.70 0.70
C GLU A 76 8.34 14.22 0.80
N GLN A 77 7.33 13.78 0.05
CA GLN A 77 6.95 12.36 0.01
C GLN A 77 8.06 11.48 -0.57
N ALA A 78 8.80 11.95 -1.57
CA ALA A 78 9.95 11.23 -2.12
C ALA A 78 11.11 11.10 -1.13
N ILE A 79 11.45 12.18 -0.42
CA ILE A 79 12.47 12.16 0.64
C ILE A 79 12.07 11.18 1.74
N LYS A 80 10.80 11.24 2.20
CA LYS A 80 10.28 10.34 3.21
C LYS A 80 10.36 8.88 2.78
N LEU A 81 9.96 8.58 1.53
CA LEU A 81 10.04 7.24 0.97
C LEU A 81 11.49 6.71 0.95
N GLY A 82 12.46 7.59 0.65
CA GLY A 82 13.88 7.24 0.70
C GLY A 82 14.42 6.99 2.11
N GLN A 83 13.89 7.67 3.14
CA GLN A 83 14.26 7.45 4.54
C GLN A 83 13.66 6.16 5.11
N ASP A 84 12.42 5.84 4.74
CA ASP A 84 11.71 4.65 5.25
C ASP A 84 12.29 3.33 4.67
N LEU A 85 13.11 3.42 3.63
CA LEU A 85 13.76 2.30 2.96
C LEU A 85 15.28 2.44 3.08
N ASP A 86 15.85 1.86 4.15
CA ASP A 86 17.27 1.92 4.52
C ASP A 86 18.28 1.55 3.40
N ASN A 87 17.82 0.98 2.27
CA ASN A 87 18.65 0.46 1.17
C ASN A 87 18.35 1.09 -0.21
N LEU A 88 17.85 2.33 -0.28
CA LEU A 88 17.66 3.03 -1.56
C LEU A 88 18.91 3.79 -2.08
N VAL A 89 20.04 3.74 -1.36
CA VAL A 89 21.33 4.35 -1.73
C VAL A 89 22.46 3.33 -1.65
#